data_AF-A0A3M1GDA5-F1
#
_entry.id   AF-A0A3M1GDA5-F1
#
_cell.length_a   1.000
_cell.length_b   1.000
_cell.length_c   1.000
_cell.angle_alpha   90.00
_cell.angle_beta   90.00
_cell.angle_gamma   90.00
#
_symmetry.space_group_name_H-M   'P 1'
#
loop_
_entity.id
_entity.type
_entity.pdbx_description
1 polymer ?
#
loop_
_entity_poly.entity_id
_entity_poly.type
_entity_poly.pdbx_seq_one_letter_code
_entity_poly.pdbx_strand_id
1 'polypeptide(L)'
;GQSHALSIAETLGAPEEVLSRARTLLKDRGSIVEEAMEEIARLRASLERRLMEIERQKEEIEQTKKHLEEELSLLKQKRRKHVDMARKKALEYIEATKRRLQGYLEELERSSKAEIKKKLKELSEETARLREKLKEERARIPVNALKEGMTVRIGPDGPVGQITRIDEKVVTVTVRGFQVETEPQNLYPAQTEDTESPEPVNLPLHESPHLERRIDVRGKTKEEAIATVDKLLNKAVLEGTTEIIIIHGIGTGALQKAIREFLREHPLVDTFRSGTREEGSDGVTVATLK
;
A
#
# COMPACT_ATOMS: atom_id res chain seq x y z
N GLY A 1 -54.43 7.80 41.61
CA GLY A 1 -53.98 8.49 40.38
C GLY A 1 -53.83 9.98 40.67
N GLN A 2 -52.81 10.62 40.10
CA GLN A 2 -52.47 12.04 40.38
C GLN A 2 -53.61 13.01 40.00
N SER A 3 -54.38 12.69 38.95
CA SER A 3 -55.58 13.44 38.56
C SER A 3 -56.72 13.36 39.59
N HIS A 4 -56.74 12.33 40.43
CA HIS A 4 -57.80 12.11 41.42
C HIS A 4 -57.57 12.95 42.70
N ALA A 5 -56.31 13.21 43.07
CA ALA A 5 -55.98 14.02 44.25
C ALA A 5 -56.34 15.50 44.07
N LEU A 6 -56.19 16.03 42.85
CA LEU A 6 -56.61 17.40 42.50
C LEU A 6 -58.14 17.55 42.51
N SER A 7 -58.88 16.57 41.99
CA SER A 7 -60.35 16.56 42.02
C SER A 7 -60.92 16.46 43.44
N ILE A 8 -60.24 15.75 44.34
CA ILE A 8 -60.61 15.69 45.76
C ILE A 8 -60.33 17.03 46.45
N ALA A 9 -59.20 17.67 46.17
CA ALA A 9 -58.86 18.99 46.72
C ALA A 9 -59.82 20.11 46.24
N GLU A 10 -60.30 20.01 45.00
CA GLU A 10 -61.33 20.88 44.42
C GLU A 10 -62.69 20.71 45.13
N THR A 11 -63.10 19.45 45.36
CA THR A 11 -64.32 19.13 46.13
C THR A 11 -64.25 19.59 47.59
N LEU A 12 -63.05 19.64 48.19
CA LEU A 12 -62.81 20.10 49.56
C LEU A 12 -62.66 21.63 49.69
N GLY A 13 -62.81 22.38 48.59
CA GLY A 13 -62.83 23.85 48.60
C GLY A 13 -61.45 24.50 48.57
N ALA A 14 -60.43 23.84 48.02
CA ALA A 14 -59.11 24.46 47.86
C ALA A 14 -59.18 25.71 46.94
N PRO A 15 -58.41 26.79 47.22
CA PRO A 15 -58.40 27.98 46.39
C PRO A 15 -57.98 27.70 44.95
N GLU A 16 -58.65 28.33 43.99
CA GLU A 16 -58.48 28.09 42.56
C GLU A 16 -57.08 28.48 42.05
N GLU A 17 -56.43 29.45 42.69
CA GLU A 17 -55.02 29.80 42.47
C GLU A 17 -54.05 28.66 42.82
N VAL A 18 -54.36 27.87 43.86
CA VAL A 18 -53.53 26.74 44.29
C VAL A 18 -53.74 25.54 43.35
N LEU A 19 -54.99 25.28 42.96
CA LEU A 19 -55.33 24.21 42.02
C LEU A 19 -54.76 24.44 40.63
N SER A 20 -54.84 25.68 40.12
CA SER A 20 -54.26 26.06 38.83
C SER A 20 -52.74 25.93 38.82
N ARG A 21 -52.05 26.43 39.86
CA ARG A 21 -50.59 26.30 39.99
C ARG A 21 -50.15 24.84 40.09
N ALA A 22 -50.88 24.00 40.83
CA ALA A 22 -50.60 22.58 40.94
C ALA A 22 -50.82 21.83 39.61
N ARG A 23 -51.87 22.18 38.84
CA ARG A 23 -52.12 21.65 37.48
C ARG A 23 -50.99 22.00 36.52
N THR A 24 -50.49 23.24 36.53
CA THR A 24 -49.35 23.67 35.70
C THR A 24 -48.07 22.91 36.05
N LEU A 25 -47.73 22.81 37.34
CA LEU A 25 -46.53 22.07 37.79
C LEU A 25 -46.58 20.57 37.46
N LEU A 26 -47.76 19.95 37.53
CA LEU A 26 -47.95 18.55 37.16
C LEU A 26 -47.87 18.34 35.64
N LYS A 27 -48.38 19.28 34.84
CA LYS A 27 -48.23 19.27 33.38
C LYS A 27 -46.76 19.36 32.96
N ASP A 28 -46.01 20.27 33.58
CA ASP A 28 -44.59 20.44 33.30
C ASP A 28 -43.78 19.19 33.70
N ARG A 29 -44.05 18.60 34.88
CA ARG A 29 -43.41 17.34 35.29
C ARG A 29 -43.80 16.16 34.40
N GLY A 30 -45.05 16.06 33.97
CA GLY A 30 -45.51 15.02 33.05
C GLY A 30 -44.78 15.09 31.71
N SER A 31 -44.62 16.30 31.16
CA SER A 31 -43.89 16.55 29.93
C SER A 31 -42.42 16.13 30.02
N ILE A 32 -41.74 16.44 31.13
CA ILE A 32 -40.32 16.06 31.33
C ILE A 32 -40.15 14.54 31.41
N VAL A 33 -41.08 13.84 32.07
CA VAL A 33 -41.04 12.38 32.17
C VAL A 33 -41.31 11.71 30.82
N GLU A 34 -42.25 12.25 30.04
CA GLU A 34 -42.56 11.74 28.69
C GLU A 34 -41.38 11.93 27.73
N GLU A 35 -40.74 13.10 27.75
CA GLU A 35 -39.53 13.39 26.97
C GLU A 35 -38.37 12.46 27.35
N ALA A 36 -38.15 12.24 28.65
CA ALA A 36 -37.12 11.31 29.14
C ALA A 36 -37.40 9.86 28.73
N MET A 37 -38.67 9.41 28.75
CA MET A 37 -39.04 8.06 28.30
C MET A 37 -38.84 7.90 26.80
N GLU A 38 -39.14 8.92 26.00
CA GLU A 38 -38.90 8.92 24.56
C GLU A 38 -37.40 8.89 24.25
N GLU A 39 -36.58 9.61 25.02
CA GLU A 39 -35.12 9.56 24.91
C GLU A 39 -34.58 8.16 25.27
N ILE A 40 -35.04 7.55 26.36
CA ILE A 40 -34.65 6.19 26.75
C ILE A 40 -35.03 5.17 25.67
N ALA A 41 -36.24 5.27 25.11
CA ALA A 41 -36.68 4.39 24.02
C ALA A 41 -35.81 4.55 22.77
N ARG A 42 -35.48 5.79 22.40
CA ARG A 42 -34.55 6.09 21.28
C ARG A 42 -33.16 5.55 21.53
N LEU A 43 -32.61 5.74 22.73
CA LEU A 43 -31.29 5.23 23.12
C LEU A 43 -31.25 3.71 23.10
N ARG A 44 -32.28 3.04 23.63
CA ARG A 44 -32.39 1.58 23.58
C ARG A 44 -32.42 1.05 22.15
N ALA A 45 -33.24 1.63 21.29
CA ALA A 45 -33.31 1.24 19.88
C ALA A 45 -32.00 1.54 19.12
N SER A 46 -31.22 2.55 19.55
CA SER A 46 -29.88 2.81 19.02
C SER A 46 -28.86 1.76 19.47
N LEU A 47 -28.90 1.39 20.76
CA LEU A 47 -28.02 0.37 21.33
C LEU A 47 -28.27 -1.00 20.71
N GLU A 48 -29.54 -1.41 20.54
CA GLU A 48 -29.90 -2.68 19.90
C GLU A 48 -29.37 -2.73 18.46
N ARG A 49 -29.49 -1.63 17.69
CA ARG A 49 -28.91 -1.53 16.34
C ARG A 49 -27.38 -1.61 16.34
N ARG A 50 -26.71 -0.95 17.29
CA ARG A 50 -25.24 -1.01 17.41
C ARG A 50 -24.75 -2.40 17.78
N LEU A 51 -25.46 -3.11 18.66
CA LEU A 51 -25.13 -4.49 19.04
C LEU A 51 -25.22 -5.43 17.83
N MET A 52 -26.29 -5.33 17.04
CA MET A 52 -26.42 -6.12 15.80
C MET A 52 -25.29 -5.85 14.80
N GLU A 53 -24.90 -4.58 14.63
CA GLU A 53 -23.78 -4.23 13.74
C GLU A 53 -22.44 -4.77 14.24
N ILE A 54 -22.20 -4.71 15.57
CA ILE A 54 -20.98 -5.27 16.17
C ILE A 54 -20.94 -6.79 16.00
N GLU A 55 -22.06 -7.49 16.18
CA GLU A 55 -22.14 -8.94 15.98
C GLU A 55 -21.85 -9.31 14.52
N ARG A 56 -22.44 -8.58 13.56
CA ARG A 56 -22.17 -8.76 12.13
C ARG A 56 -20.69 -8.54 11.79
N GLN A 57 -20.10 -7.45 12.26
CA GLN A 57 -18.69 -7.14 12.04
C GLN A 57 -17.77 -8.20 12.66
N LYS A 58 -18.12 -8.72 13.84
CA LYS A 58 -17.36 -9.78 14.50
C LYS A 58 -17.38 -11.07 13.67
N GLU A 59 -18.52 -11.42 13.09
CA GLU A 59 -18.64 -12.59 12.23
C GLU A 59 -17.83 -12.44 10.93
N GLU A 60 -17.88 -11.27 10.29
CA GLU A 60 -17.08 -10.96 9.10
C GLU A 60 -15.56 -11.04 9.38
N ILE A 61 -15.12 -10.50 10.52
CA ILE A 61 -13.72 -10.59 10.96
C ILE A 61 -13.30 -12.05 11.16
N GLU A 62 -14.13 -12.86 11.80
CA GLU A 62 -13.83 -14.27 12.06
C GLU A 62 -13.75 -15.08 10.76
N GLN A 63 -14.64 -14.84 9.80
CA GLN A 63 -14.60 -15.48 8.49
C GLN A 63 -13.35 -15.05 7.69
N THR A 64 -13.05 -13.76 7.67
CA THR A 64 -11.86 -13.21 6.99
C THR A 64 -10.58 -13.77 7.58
N LYS A 65 -10.50 -13.86 8.91
CA LYS A 65 -9.35 -14.42 9.62
C LYS A 65 -9.12 -15.88 9.25
N LYS A 66 -10.18 -16.70 9.22
CA LYS A 66 -10.07 -18.11 8.79
C LYS A 66 -9.55 -18.24 7.36
N HIS A 67 -10.07 -17.42 6.44
CA HIS A 67 -9.62 -17.44 5.05
C HIS A 67 -8.14 -17.06 4.93
N LEU A 68 -7.70 -16.00 5.62
CA LEU A 68 -6.29 -15.58 5.65
C LEU A 68 -5.37 -16.66 6.25
N GLU A 69 -5.81 -17.36 7.31
CA GLU A 69 -5.04 -18.46 7.89
C GLU A 69 -4.87 -19.63 6.91
N GLU A 70 -5.90 -19.97 6.14
CA GLU A 70 -5.84 -20.97 5.08
C GLU A 70 -4.89 -20.57 3.94
N GLU A 71 -4.99 -19.33 3.45
CA GLU A 71 -4.09 -18.81 2.41
C GLU A 71 -2.63 -18.77 2.87
N LEU A 72 -2.38 -18.31 4.10
CA LEU A 72 -1.03 -18.30 4.68
C LEU A 72 -0.45 -19.71 4.80
N SER A 73 -1.27 -20.68 5.17
CA SER A 73 -0.87 -22.09 5.22
C SER A 73 -0.47 -22.61 3.83
N LEU A 74 -1.30 -22.33 2.83
CA LEU A 74 -1.05 -22.72 1.44
C LEU A 74 0.24 -22.06 0.89
N LEU A 75 0.43 -20.78 1.16
CA LEU A 75 1.60 -20.01 0.71
C LEU A 75 2.88 -20.49 1.39
N LYS A 76 2.84 -20.80 2.69
CA LYS A 76 3.95 -21.46 3.41
C LYS A 76 4.29 -22.81 2.79
N GLN A 77 3.29 -23.62 2.43
CA GLN A 77 3.51 -24.92 1.79
C GLN A 77 4.15 -24.79 0.40
N LYS A 78 3.65 -23.86 -0.43
CA LYS A 78 4.24 -23.55 -1.74
C LYS A 78 5.68 -23.08 -1.59
N ARG A 79 5.96 -22.14 -0.68
CA ARG A 79 7.31 -21.65 -0.41
C ARG A 79 8.25 -22.79 -0.04
N ARG A 80 7.83 -23.69 0.85
CA ARG A 80 8.63 -24.85 1.25
C ARG A 80 8.95 -25.75 0.06
N LYS A 81 7.96 -26.07 -0.79
CA LYS A 81 8.16 -26.85 -2.02
C LYS A 81 9.16 -26.19 -2.96
N HIS A 82 9.06 -24.87 -3.18
CA HIS A 82 10.00 -24.16 -4.05
C HIS A 82 11.43 -24.15 -3.50
N VAL A 83 11.60 -23.96 -2.19
CA VAL A 83 12.92 -24.03 -1.53
C VAL A 83 13.51 -25.44 -1.65
N ASP A 84 12.71 -26.48 -1.42
CA ASP A 84 13.16 -27.87 -1.54
C ASP A 84 13.54 -28.20 -2.99
N MET A 85 12.75 -27.75 -3.97
CA MET A 85 13.07 -27.90 -5.40
C MET A 85 14.34 -27.16 -5.80
N ALA A 86 14.53 -25.92 -5.34
CA ALA A 86 15.73 -25.14 -5.61
C ALA A 86 16.97 -25.81 -5.01
N ARG A 87 16.86 -26.32 -3.78
CA ARG A 87 17.94 -27.07 -3.12
C ARG A 87 18.28 -28.36 -3.86
N LYS A 88 17.28 -29.10 -4.34
CA LYS A 88 17.50 -30.31 -5.15
C LYS A 88 18.23 -30.00 -6.45
N LYS A 89 17.77 -28.98 -7.20
CA LYS A 89 18.43 -28.53 -8.44
C LYS A 89 19.87 -28.06 -8.19
N ALA A 90 20.11 -27.36 -7.08
CA ALA A 90 21.46 -26.92 -6.71
C ALA A 90 22.39 -28.12 -6.43
N LEU A 91 21.91 -29.14 -5.71
CA LEU A 91 22.67 -30.38 -5.48
C LEU A 91 22.97 -31.12 -6.77
N GLU A 92 21.98 -31.27 -7.66
CA GLU A 92 22.16 -31.88 -8.99
C GLU A 92 23.21 -31.12 -9.81
N TYR A 93 23.19 -29.78 -9.76
CA TYR A 93 24.17 -28.95 -10.45
C TYR A 93 25.60 -29.11 -9.87
N ILE A 94 25.74 -29.16 -8.54
CA ILE A 94 27.03 -29.40 -7.88
C ILE A 94 27.58 -30.76 -8.28
N GLU A 95 26.73 -31.79 -8.30
CA GLU A 95 27.17 -33.14 -8.64
C GLU A 95 27.55 -33.27 -10.12
N ALA A 96 26.77 -32.67 -11.02
CA ALA A 96 27.11 -32.58 -12.44
C ALA A 96 28.42 -31.81 -12.67
N THR A 97 28.63 -30.71 -11.95
CA THR A 97 29.88 -29.94 -12.01
C THR A 97 31.06 -30.74 -11.51
N LYS A 98 30.92 -31.50 -10.40
CA LYS A 98 31.96 -32.39 -9.88
C LYS A 98 32.33 -33.47 -10.91
N ARG A 99 31.35 -34.09 -11.56
CA ARG A 99 31.58 -35.08 -12.63
C ARG A 99 32.31 -34.47 -13.83
N ARG A 100 31.92 -33.26 -14.26
CA ARG A 100 32.63 -32.53 -15.33
C ARG A 100 34.07 -32.23 -14.95
N LEU A 101 34.31 -31.75 -13.74
CA LEU A 101 35.67 -31.47 -13.24
C LEU A 101 36.52 -32.75 -13.20
N GLN A 102 35.96 -33.87 -12.76
CA GLN A 102 36.66 -35.17 -12.78
C GLN A 102 37.01 -35.59 -14.20
N GLY A 103 36.07 -35.47 -15.16
CA GLY A 103 36.34 -35.74 -16.57
C GLY A 103 37.45 -34.85 -17.14
N TYR A 104 37.45 -33.55 -16.82
CA TYR A 104 38.54 -32.66 -17.21
C TYR A 104 39.88 -33.06 -16.58
N LEU A 105 39.89 -33.48 -15.32
CA LEU A 105 41.11 -33.93 -14.64
C LEU A 105 41.71 -35.18 -15.32
N GLU A 106 40.86 -36.17 -15.61
CA GLU A 106 41.26 -37.40 -16.32
C GLU A 106 41.74 -37.12 -17.74
N GLU A 107 41.09 -36.20 -18.46
CA GLU A 107 41.56 -35.74 -19.77
C GLU A 107 42.91 -35.02 -19.67
N LEU A 108 43.11 -34.17 -18.66
CA LEU A 108 44.38 -33.49 -18.41
C LEU A 108 45.50 -34.48 -18.08
N GLU A 109 45.24 -35.53 -17.30
CA GLU A 109 46.23 -36.58 -17.01
C GLU A 109 46.59 -37.40 -18.25
N ARG A 110 45.64 -37.61 -19.19
CA ARG A 110 45.85 -38.34 -20.45
C ARG A 110 46.45 -37.47 -21.56
N SER A 111 46.33 -36.14 -21.47
CA SER A 111 46.84 -35.19 -22.47
C SER A 111 48.30 -34.86 -22.20
N SER A 112 49.12 -34.76 -23.24
CA SER A 112 50.53 -34.36 -23.08
C SER A 112 50.64 -32.90 -22.59
N LYS A 113 51.72 -32.55 -21.86
CA LYS A 113 51.99 -31.16 -21.40
C LYS A 113 51.90 -30.09 -22.51
N ALA A 114 52.10 -30.48 -23.77
CA ALA A 114 51.98 -29.61 -24.93
C ALA A 114 50.52 -29.36 -25.35
N GLU A 115 49.65 -30.36 -25.30
CA GLU A 115 48.21 -30.24 -25.60
C GLU A 115 47.48 -29.45 -24.51
N ILE A 116 47.87 -29.63 -23.25
CA ILE A 116 47.34 -28.85 -22.12
C ILE A 116 47.66 -27.36 -22.33
N LYS A 117 48.89 -27.02 -22.75
CA LYS A 117 49.30 -25.63 -22.98
C LYS A 117 48.54 -24.99 -24.15
N LYS A 118 48.18 -25.79 -25.17
CA LYS A 118 47.41 -25.35 -26.33
C LYS A 118 45.92 -25.16 -25.98
N LYS A 119 45.31 -26.14 -25.30
CA LYS A 119 43.93 -26.05 -24.77
C LYS A 119 43.77 -24.94 -23.74
N LEU A 120 44.75 -24.71 -22.86
CA LEU A 120 44.72 -23.61 -21.89
C LEU A 120 44.78 -22.25 -22.58
N LYS A 121 45.53 -22.15 -23.68
CA LYS A 121 45.58 -20.94 -24.50
C LYS A 121 44.26 -20.69 -25.21
N GLU A 122 43.67 -21.73 -25.82
CA GLU A 122 42.35 -21.68 -26.45
C GLU A 122 41.24 -21.35 -25.43
N LEU A 123 41.22 -21.96 -24.23
CA LEU A 123 40.29 -21.63 -23.16
C LEU A 123 40.49 -20.21 -22.64
N SER A 124 41.74 -19.72 -22.57
CA SER A 124 42.03 -18.34 -22.15
C SER A 124 41.56 -17.32 -23.19
N GLU A 125 41.68 -17.66 -24.47
CA GLU A 125 41.18 -16.83 -25.58
C GLU A 125 39.66 -16.87 -25.66
N GLU A 126 39.02 -18.02 -25.41
CA GLU A 126 37.56 -18.17 -25.37
C GLU A 126 36.94 -17.49 -24.15
N THR A 127 37.57 -17.61 -22.97
CA THR A 127 37.14 -16.89 -21.76
C THR A 127 37.41 -15.38 -21.86
N ALA A 128 38.46 -14.96 -22.57
CA ALA A 128 38.69 -13.55 -22.88
C ALA A 128 37.63 -13.00 -23.84
N ARG A 129 37.28 -13.74 -24.91
CA ARG A 129 36.20 -13.37 -25.84
C ARG A 129 34.82 -13.36 -25.18
N LEU A 130 34.51 -14.35 -24.33
CA LEU A 130 33.27 -14.37 -23.54
C LEU A 130 33.22 -13.22 -22.55
N ARG A 131 34.35 -12.87 -21.90
CA ARG A 131 34.44 -11.69 -21.04
C ARG A 131 34.28 -10.39 -21.81
N GLU A 132 34.82 -10.27 -23.02
CA GLU A 132 34.62 -9.10 -23.89
C GLU A 132 33.15 -8.99 -24.30
N LYS A 133 32.53 -10.08 -24.77
CA LYS A 133 31.09 -10.10 -25.11
C LYS A 133 30.19 -9.76 -23.92
N LEU A 134 30.47 -10.30 -22.74
CA LEU A 134 29.77 -9.94 -21.49
C LEU A 134 30.00 -8.49 -21.07
N LYS A 135 31.10 -7.86 -21.48
CA LYS A 135 31.43 -6.46 -21.19
C LYS A 135 30.78 -5.51 -22.22
N GLU A 136 30.62 -5.95 -23.46
CA GLU A 136 29.85 -5.28 -24.52
C GLU A 136 28.34 -5.35 -24.23
N GLU A 137 27.81 -6.50 -23.81
CA GLU A 137 26.40 -6.66 -23.35
C GLU A 137 26.10 -5.85 -22.08
N ARG A 138 27.12 -5.49 -21.30
CA ARG A 138 27.03 -4.69 -20.07
C ARG A 138 27.66 -3.30 -20.22
N ALA A 139 27.79 -2.79 -21.43
CA ALA A 139 28.25 -1.42 -21.63
C ALA A 139 27.22 -0.46 -21.03
N ARG A 140 27.57 0.14 -19.89
CA ARG A 140 26.77 1.18 -19.23
C ARG A 140 26.76 2.43 -20.10
N ILE A 141 25.64 3.14 -20.13
CA ILE A 141 25.61 4.45 -20.78
C ILE A 141 26.47 5.40 -19.93
N PRO A 142 27.50 6.06 -20.50
CA PRO A 142 28.22 7.08 -19.76
C PRO A 142 27.25 8.19 -19.35
N VAL A 143 27.34 8.64 -18.10
CA VAL A 143 26.40 9.60 -17.46
C VAL A 143 26.17 10.85 -18.31
N ASN A 144 27.17 11.28 -19.07
CA ASN A 144 27.12 12.46 -19.95
C ASN A 144 26.32 12.26 -21.25
N ALA A 145 25.91 11.04 -21.57
CA ALA A 145 25.12 10.70 -22.77
C ALA A 145 23.65 10.42 -22.46
N LEU A 146 23.23 10.50 -21.19
CA LEU A 146 21.83 10.35 -20.79
C LEU A 146 21.03 11.58 -21.22
N LYS A 147 19.93 11.36 -21.95
CA LYS A 147 18.96 12.40 -22.32
C LYS A 147 17.57 11.99 -21.90
N GLU A 148 16.78 12.98 -21.50
CA GLU A 148 15.35 12.80 -21.26
C GLU A 148 14.70 12.26 -22.54
N GLY A 149 13.81 11.27 -22.39
CA GLY A 149 13.18 10.56 -23.49
C GLY A 149 13.95 9.35 -24.02
N MET A 150 15.17 9.05 -23.55
CA MET A 150 15.88 7.84 -23.97
C MET A 150 15.31 6.57 -23.34
N THR A 151 15.18 5.52 -24.16
CA THR A 151 14.84 4.18 -23.69
C THR A 151 16.07 3.50 -23.11
N VAL A 152 16.00 3.17 -21.83
CA VAL A 152 17.09 2.60 -21.04
C VAL A 152 16.58 1.42 -20.22
N ARG A 153 17.49 0.51 -19.89
CA ARG A 153 17.23 -0.66 -19.07
C ARG A 153 17.81 -0.43 -17.67
N ILE A 154 17.00 -0.68 -16.64
CA ILE A 154 17.42 -0.52 -15.24
C ILE A 154 18.11 -1.80 -14.79
N GLY A 155 19.43 -1.78 -14.63
CA GLY A 155 20.23 -2.96 -14.28
C GLY A 155 20.50 -3.94 -15.43
N PRO A 156 21.30 -5.00 -15.20
CA PRO A 156 21.78 -5.90 -16.26
C PRO A 156 20.72 -6.84 -16.85
N ASP A 157 19.61 -7.07 -16.15
CA ASP A 157 18.50 -7.97 -16.54
C ASP A 157 17.14 -7.35 -16.15
N GLY A 158 17.11 -6.06 -15.81
CA GLY A 158 15.92 -5.42 -15.31
C GLY A 158 15.05 -4.82 -16.40
N PRO A 159 13.96 -4.14 -16.01
CA PRO A 159 12.94 -3.71 -16.94
C PRO A 159 13.42 -2.54 -17.80
N VAL A 160 12.91 -2.49 -19.04
CA VAL A 160 13.13 -1.40 -19.99
C VAL A 160 12.12 -0.28 -19.75
N GLY A 161 12.59 0.96 -19.72
CA GLY A 161 11.75 2.15 -19.54
C GLY A 161 12.35 3.39 -20.16
N GLN A 162 11.61 4.49 -20.15
CA GLN A 162 12.02 5.74 -20.75
C GLN A 162 12.43 6.74 -19.67
N ILE A 163 13.58 7.39 -19.82
CA ILE A 163 14.02 8.43 -18.90
C ILE A 163 13.04 9.61 -18.97
N THR A 164 12.45 9.98 -17.84
CA THR A 164 11.53 11.12 -17.74
C THR A 164 12.20 12.34 -17.12
N ARG A 165 13.16 12.12 -16.20
CA ARG A 165 13.90 13.19 -15.53
C ARG A 165 15.32 12.75 -15.22
N ILE A 166 16.29 13.65 -15.40
CA ILE A 166 17.70 13.42 -15.08
C ILE A 166 18.17 14.46 -14.06
N ASP A 167 18.51 14.02 -12.85
CA ASP A 167 19.23 14.82 -11.84
C ASP A 167 20.65 14.25 -11.65
N GLU A 168 21.57 15.01 -11.02
CA GLU A 168 22.99 14.63 -10.88
C GLU A 168 23.23 13.32 -10.12
N LYS A 169 22.31 12.92 -9.24
CA LYS A 169 22.41 11.71 -8.41
C LYS A 169 21.32 10.68 -8.67
N VAL A 170 20.20 11.08 -9.25
CA VAL A 170 19.00 10.23 -9.41
C VAL A 170 18.41 10.48 -10.80
N VAL A 171 18.05 9.40 -11.48
CA VAL A 171 17.36 9.41 -12.77
C VAL A 171 16.01 8.74 -12.59
N THR A 172 14.95 9.42 -12.99
CA THR A 172 13.59 8.86 -12.99
C THR A 172 13.32 8.21 -14.35
N VAL A 173 13.05 6.92 -14.34
CA VAL A 173 12.74 6.12 -15.53
C VAL A 173 11.31 5.63 -15.43
N THR A 174 10.51 5.90 -16.46
CA THR A 174 9.16 5.37 -16.58
C THR A 174 9.18 3.99 -17.24
N VAL A 175 8.87 2.96 -16.47
CA VAL A 175 8.75 1.58 -16.92
C VAL A 175 7.27 1.22 -16.93
N ARG A 176 6.68 0.97 -18.11
CA ARG A 176 5.29 0.51 -18.26
C ARG A 176 4.27 1.32 -17.44
N GLY A 177 4.46 2.64 -17.36
CA GLY A 177 3.59 3.57 -16.62
C GLY A 177 3.98 3.85 -15.16
N PHE A 178 4.97 3.16 -14.60
CA PHE A 178 5.49 3.40 -13.26
C PHE A 178 6.80 4.19 -13.31
N GLN A 179 6.90 5.24 -12.50
CA GLN A 179 8.15 5.98 -12.32
C GLN A 179 9.04 5.28 -11.30
N VAL A 180 10.27 4.97 -11.71
CA VAL A 180 11.29 4.32 -10.89
C VAL A 180 12.50 5.23 -10.81
N GLU A 181 12.92 5.55 -9.60
CA GLU A 181 14.14 6.31 -9.34
C GLU A 181 15.33 5.35 -9.26
N THR A 182 16.38 5.65 -10.03
CA THR A 182 17.61 4.84 -10.06
C THR A 182 18.83 5.73 -10.27
N GLU A 183 20.00 5.27 -9.86
CA GLU A 183 21.25 6.00 -10.12
C GLU A 183 21.63 5.96 -11.62
N PRO A 184 22.27 7.01 -12.15
CA PRO A 184 22.75 7.06 -13.54
C PRO A 184 23.65 5.87 -13.93
N GLN A 185 24.39 5.32 -12.97
CA GLN A 185 25.33 4.21 -13.17
C GLN A 185 24.64 2.85 -13.35
N ASN A 186 23.36 2.75 -13.00
CA ASN A 186 22.56 1.55 -13.09
C ASN A 186 21.73 1.48 -14.39
N LEU A 187 22.01 2.38 -15.35
CA LEU A 187 21.33 2.45 -16.63
C LEU A 187 22.15 1.82 -17.76
N TYR A 188 21.50 0.95 -18.51
CA TYR A 188 22.05 0.24 -19.66
C TYR A 188 21.27 0.60 -20.93
N PRO A 189 21.89 0.61 -22.11
CA PRO A 189 21.18 0.82 -23.37
C PRO A 189 20.22 -0.35 -23.62
N ALA A 190 18.99 -0.04 -24.01
CA ALA A 190 18.06 -1.05 -24.50
C ALA A 190 18.44 -1.41 -25.95
N GLN A 191 18.73 -2.68 -26.22
CA GLN A 191 18.90 -3.14 -27.61
C GLN A 191 17.53 -3.26 -28.27
N THR A 192 17.45 -2.89 -29.55
CA THR A 192 16.22 -2.82 -30.35
C THR A 192 15.51 -4.16 -30.58
N GLU A 193 16.05 -5.27 -30.08
CA GLU A 193 15.44 -6.61 -30.19
C GLU A 193 14.55 -6.97 -28.99
N ASP A 194 14.54 -6.17 -27.90
CA ASP A 194 13.60 -6.34 -26.78
C ASP A 194 12.20 -5.75 -27.05
N THR A 195 11.94 -5.29 -28.28
CA THR A 195 10.64 -4.78 -28.73
C THR A 195 9.82 -5.83 -29.47
N GLU A 196 9.69 -7.04 -28.93
CA GLU A 196 8.52 -7.86 -29.25
C GLU A 196 7.37 -7.41 -28.37
N SER A 197 6.57 -6.49 -28.90
CA SER A 197 5.23 -6.20 -28.39
C SER A 197 4.35 -7.44 -28.58
N PRO A 198 3.88 -8.13 -27.53
CA PRO A 198 2.73 -9.00 -27.69
C PRO A 198 1.52 -8.13 -28.07
N GLU A 199 0.70 -8.65 -28.99
CA GLU A 199 -0.52 -8.02 -29.51
C GLU A 199 -1.38 -7.38 -28.40
N PRO A 200 -2.08 -6.27 -28.70
CA PRO A 200 -2.93 -5.59 -27.72
C PRO A 200 -4.08 -6.53 -27.32
N VAL A 201 -3.88 -7.26 -26.23
CA VAL A 201 -4.99 -7.85 -25.51
C VAL A 201 -5.81 -6.67 -25.02
N ASN A 202 -7.03 -6.55 -25.54
CA ASN A 202 -8.05 -5.63 -25.06
C ASN A 202 -8.47 -6.07 -23.65
N LEU A 203 -7.59 -5.89 -22.67
CA LEU A 203 -7.99 -5.74 -21.29
C LEU A 203 -8.61 -4.35 -21.19
N PRO A 204 -9.79 -4.20 -20.58
CA PRO A 204 -10.30 -2.87 -20.26
C PRO A 204 -9.20 -2.13 -19.52
N LEU A 205 -8.88 -0.92 -19.99
CA LEU A 205 -8.01 0.03 -19.31
C LEU A 205 -8.53 0.19 -17.88
N HIS A 206 -8.00 -0.61 -16.96
CA HIS A 206 -7.97 -0.21 -15.57
C HIS A 206 -6.93 0.90 -15.53
N GLU A 207 -7.44 2.11 -15.33
CA GLU A 207 -6.71 3.24 -14.79
C GLU A 207 -5.67 2.73 -13.78
N SER A 208 -4.45 3.23 -13.92
CA SER A 208 -3.27 2.84 -13.16
C SER A 208 -3.56 2.53 -11.69
N PRO A 209 -2.87 1.57 -11.06
CA PRO A 209 -3.03 1.25 -9.63
C PRO A 209 -2.58 2.39 -8.68
N HIS A 210 -2.38 3.60 -9.20
CA HIS A 210 -2.23 4.84 -8.44
C HIS A 210 -3.52 5.25 -7.71
N LEU A 211 -4.68 4.64 -8.00
CA LEU A 211 -5.95 5.03 -7.40
C LEU A 211 -6.10 4.61 -5.92
N GLU A 212 -5.37 3.60 -5.45
CA GLU A 212 -5.53 3.09 -4.07
C GLU A 212 -4.73 3.86 -3.01
N ARG A 213 -3.79 4.73 -3.44
CA ARG A 213 -2.93 5.50 -2.53
C ARG A 213 -3.45 6.89 -2.24
N ARG A 214 -4.62 7.25 -2.79
CA ARG A 214 -5.18 8.59 -2.74
C ARG A 214 -6.52 8.57 -2.05
N ILE A 215 -6.69 9.41 -1.04
CA ILE A 215 -7.92 9.50 -0.27
C ILE A 215 -8.51 10.89 -0.27
N ASP A 216 -9.81 10.96 -0.53
CA ASP A 216 -10.57 12.19 -0.43
C ASP A 216 -11.30 12.25 0.90
N VAL A 217 -10.97 13.27 1.70
CA VAL A 217 -11.60 13.56 2.98
C VAL A 217 -12.30 14.93 2.97
N ARG A 218 -12.50 15.52 1.79
CA ARG A 218 -13.29 16.75 1.64
C ARG A 218 -14.74 16.50 2.06
N GLY A 219 -15.32 17.47 2.77
CA GLY A 219 -16.70 17.39 3.26
C GLY A 219 -16.91 16.48 4.48
N LYS A 220 -15.86 15.79 4.96
CA LYS A 220 -15.90 15.04 6.22
C LYS A 220 -15.65 15.95 7.42
N THR A 221 -16.17 15.56 8.58
CA THR A 221 -15.78 16.17 9.85
C THR A 221 -14.33 15.85 10.19
N LYS A 222 -13.73 16.58 11.14
CA LYS A 222 -12.33 16.38 11.57
C LYS A 222 -12.09 14.94 12.01
N GLU A 223 -12.98 14.42 12.84
CA GLU A 223 -12.89 13.10 13.45
C GLU A 223 -13.03 11.99 12.39
N GLU A 224 -13.97 12.14 11.47
CA GLU A 224 -14.17 11.21 10.36
C GLU A 224 -12.98 11.21 9.39
N ALA A 225 -12.43 12.39 9.09
CA ALA A 225 -11.26 12.52 8.23
C ALA A 225 -10.05 11.80 8.84
N ILE A 226 -9.77 12.03 10.12
CA ILE A 226 -8.67 11.36 10.84
C ILE A 226 -8.86 9.84 10.84
N ALA A 227 -10.05 9.35 11.20
CA ALA A 227 -10.33 7.92 11.21
C ALA A 227 -10.21 7.27 9.82
N THR A 228 -10.54 8.02 8.75
CA THR A 228 -10.39 7.52 7.37
C THR A 228 -8.91 7.46 6.98
N VAL A 229 -8.12 8.48 7.33
CA VAL A 229 -6.68 8.53 7.05
C VAL A 229 -5.93 7.45 7.83
N ASP A 230 -6.27 7.22 9.10
CA ASP A 230 -5.68 6.16 9.93
C ASP A 230 -5.86 4.77 9.30
N LYS A 231 -7.08 4.44 8.87
CA LYS A 231 -7.36 3.18 8.18
C LYS A 231 -6.54 3.03 6.90
N LEU A 232 -6.37 4.11 6.14
CA LEU A 232 -5.57 4.10 4.92
C LEU A 232 -4.08 3.89 5.22
N LEU A 233 -3.53 4.56 6.25
CA LEU A 233 -2.13 4.40 6.65
C LEU A 233 -1.82 2.93 6.97
N ASN A 234 -2.68 2.29 7.76
CA ASN A 234 -2.52 0.88 8.10
C ASN A 234 -2.60 -0.03 6.87
N LYS A 235 -3.55 0.22 5.97
CA LYS A 235 -3.68 -0.53 4.71
C LYS A 235 -2.45 -0.34 3.81
N ALA A 236 -1.98 0.89 3.67
CA ALA A 236 -0.84 1.23 2.84
C ALA A 236 0.45 0.55 3.31
N VAL A 237 0.71 0.50 4.63
CA VAL A 237 1.87 -0.22 5.17
C VAL A 237 1.76 -1.73 4.93
N LEU A 238 0.58 -2.31 5.10
CA LEU A 238 0.34 -3.74 4.83
C LEU A 238 0.60 -4.10 3.36
N GLU A 239 0.28 -3.19 2.45
CA GLU A 239 0.48 -3.35 1.00
C GLU A 239 1.89 -2.99 0.52
N GLY A 240 2.77 -2.54 1.44
CA GLY A 240 4.12 -2.09 1.09
C GLY A 240 4.14 -0.79 0.27
N THR A 241 3.10 0.03 0.40
CA THR A 241 3.02 1.36 -0.21
C THR A 241 3.88 2.34 0.57
N THR A 242 4.78 3.03 -0.14
CA THR A 242 5.73 3.99 0.44
C THR A 242 5.16 5.41 0.59
N GLU A 243 4.12 5.76 -0.19
CA GLU A 243 3.55 7.11 -0.19
C GLU A 243 2.03 7.11 -0.33
N ILE A 244 1.37 8.01 0.40
CA ILE A 244 -0.08 8.24 0.31
C ILE A 244 -0.40 9.72 0.08
N ILE A 245 -1.49 9.97 -0.63
CA ILE A 245 -1.97 11.30 -1.01
C ILE A 245 -3.32 11.56 -0.32
N ILE A 246 -3.38 12.60 0.51
CA ILE A 246 -4.58 12.95 1.28
C ILE A 246 -5.14 14.28 0.77
N ILE A 247 -6.35 14.25 0.23
CA ILE A 247 -7.06 15.42 -0.28
C ILE A 247 -8.00 15.93 0.81
N HIS A 248 -7.63 17.05 1.43
CA HIS A 248 -8.45 17.71 2.45
C HIS A 248 -9.09 19.02 1.97
N GLY A 249 -8.66 19.52 0.80
CA GLY A 249 -9.10 20.80 0.25
C GLY A 249 -8.42 21.99 0.91
N ILE A 250 -8.58 23.17 0.30
CA ILE A 250 -7.97 24.43 0.74
C ILE A 250 -8.85 25.09 1.82
N GLY A 251 -10.14 25.30 1.51
CA GLY A 251 -11.20 25.69 2.46
C GLY A 251 -10.76 26.68 3.55
N THR A 252 -11.12 26.38 4.80
CA THR A 252 -10.72 27.12 6.01
C THR A 252 -9.38 26.63 6.60
N GLY A 253 -8.72 25.65 5.98
CA GLY A 253 -7.52 24.99 6.51
C GLY A 253 -7.71 24.15 7.77
N ALA A 254 -8.95 24.00 8.27
CA ALA A 254 -9.22 23.24 9.50
C ALA A 254 -8.87 21.75 9.37
N LEU A 255 -9.28 21.11 8.27
CA LEU A 255 -8.94 19.71 7.97
C LEU A 255 -7.44 19.53 7.71
N GLN A 256 -6.81 20.47 7.00
CA GLN A 256 -5.37 20.46 6.75
C GLN A 256 -4.58 20.46 8.06
N LYS A 257 -4.91 21.35 9.00
CA LYS A 257 -4.25 21.43 10.30
C LYS A 257 -4.43 20.15 11.11
N ALA A 258 -5.66 19.64 11.19
CA ALA A 258 -5.99 18.42 11.91
C ALA A 258 -5.23 17.19 11.38
N ILE A 259 -5.17 17.03 10.05
CA ILE A 259 -4.50 15.90 9.41
C ILE A 259 -2.99 15.99 9.61
N ARG A 260 -2.39 17.20 9.48
CA ARG A 260 -0.94 17.37 9.71
C ARG A 260 -0.53 17.16 11.16
N GLU A 261 -1.36 17.56 12.10
CA GLU A 261 -1.16 17.28 13.53
C GLU A 261 -1.21 15.77 13.80
N PHE A 262 -2.22 15.09 13.26
CA PHE A 262 -2.35 13.64 13.33
C PHE A 262 -1.16 12.90 12.72
N LEU A 263 -0.75 13.26 11.49
CA LEU A 263 0.37 12.62 10.80
C LEU A 263 1.71 12.80 11.52
N ARG A 264 1.89 13.91 12.26
CA ARG A 264 3.13 14.17 13.00
C ARG A 264 3.30 13.23 14.20
N GLU A 265 2.21 12.84 14.84
CA GLU A 265 2.23 11.95 16.01
C GLU A 265 2.12 10.47 15.62
N HIS A 266 1.84 10.17 14.35
CA HIS A 266 1.54 8.82 13.90
C HIS A 266 2.81 7.95 13.73
N PRO A 267 2.88 6.75 14.32
CA PRO A 267 4.10 5.93 14.32
C PRO A 267 4.53 5.43 12.93
N LEU A 268 3.54 5.21 12.03
CA LEU A 268 3.74 4.68 10.68
C LEU A 268 4.22 5.72 9.64
N VAL A 269 4.23 7.00 10.01
CA VAL A 269 4.64 8.09 9.10
C VAL A 269 6.11 8.42 9.33
N ASP A 270 6.86 8.56 8.25
CA ASP A 270 8.25 9.02 8.29
C ASP A 270 8.33 10.54 8.10
N THR A 271 7.79 11.04 6.98
CA THR A 271 7.75 12.47 6.66
C THR A 271 6.45 12.83 5.94
N PHE A 272 6.10 14.13 5.92
CA PHE A 272 4.95 14.62 5.15
C PHE A 272 5.23 16.00 4.55
N ARG A 273 4.64 16.29 3.40
CA ARG A 273 4.77 17.55 2.65
C ARG A 273 3.43 18.02 2.06
N SER A 274 3.35 19.30 1.66
CA SER A 274 2.26 19.75 0.77
C SER A 274 2.36 19.05 -0.58
N GLY A 275 1.23 18.91 -1.27
CA GLY A 275 1.19 18.45 -2.66
C GLY A 275 1.93 19.42 -3.59
N THR A 276 2.45 18.89 -4.70
CA THR A 276 2.99 19.71 -5.80
C THR A 276 1.87 20.33 -6.63
N ARG A 277 2.23 21.17 -7.61
CA ARG A 277 1.28 21.83 -8.51
C ARG A 277 0.38 20.83 -9.26
N GLU A 278 0.91 19.65 -9.59
CA GLU A 278 0.21 18.58 -10.29
C GLU A 278 -0.67 17.73 -9.35
N GLU A 279 -0.32 17.68 -8.05
CA GLU A 279 -1.01 16.87 -7.04
C GLU A 279 -2.17 17.62 -6.36
N GLY A 280 -2.24 18.94 -6.46
CA GLY A 280 -3.28 19.77 -5.83
C GLY A 280 -2.77 20.84 -4.85
N SER A 281 -1.47 21.11 -4.85
CA SER A 281 -0.81 22.18 -4.08
C SER A 281 -1.17 22.11 -2.58
N ASP A 282 -1.63 23.22 -2.00
CA ASP A 282 -1.98 23.32 -0.58
C ASP A 282 -3.28 22.59 -0.19
N GLY A 283 -4.08 22.14 -1.16
CA GLY A 283 -5.29 21.36 -0.90
C GLY A 283 -5.02 19.88 -0.60
N VAL A 284 -3.76 19.47 -0.68
CA VAL A 284 -3.32 18.08 -0.58
C VAL A 284 -2.10 17.97 0.33
N THR A 285 -2.06 16.91 1.12
CA THR A 285 -0.89 16.52 1.91
C THR A 285 -0.43 15.14 1.45
N VAL A 286 0.85 15.01 1.13
CA VAL A 286 1.50 13.75 0.77
C VAL A 286 2.31 13.27 1.97
N ALA A 287 2.08 12.04 2.39
CA ALA A 287 2.79 11.43 3.51
C ALA A 287 3.58 10.21 3.05
N THR A 288 4.84 10.16 3.46
CA THR A 288 5.78 9.05 3.21
C THR A 288 5.78 8.13 4.44
N LEU A 289 5.63 6.84 4.20
CA LEU A 289 5.51 5.80 5.22
C LEU A 289 6.85 5.10 5.47
N LYS A 290 7.00 4.52 6.66
CA LYS A 290 8.20 3.78 7.07
C LYS A 290 8.23 2.35 6.55
#